data_AF-A0A484NGJ1-F1
#
_entry.id   AF-A0A484NGJ1-F1
#
_cell.length_a   1.000
_cell.length_b   1.000
_cell.length_c   1.000
_cell.angle_alpha   90.00
_cell.angle_beta   90.00
_cell.angle_gamma   90.00
#
_symmetry.space_group_name_H-M   'P 1'
#
loop_
_entity.id
_entity.type
_entity.pdbx_description
1 polymer ?
#
loop_
_entity_poly.entity_id
_entity_poly.type
_entity_poly.pdbx_seq_one_letter_code
_entity_poly.pdbx_strand_id
1 'polypeptide(L)' 'MHVKYTMTKGVEGCPPTECDGVFRLVSFDTGNNVCTWGLADARVNREKAGKGRPLSKKQKEWRLDTPLDTLIMVRLHSEF' A
#
# COMPACT_ATOMS: atom_id res chain seq x y z
N MET A 1 -8.41 0.32 -7.68
CA MET A 1 -7.69 -0.96 -7.51
C MET A 1 -6.99 -0.96 -6.17
N HIS A 2 -7.24 -1.95 -5.33
CA HIS A 2 -6.47 -2.14 -4.09
C HIS A 2 -5.75 -3.48 -4.10
N VAL A 3 -4.56 -3.54 -3.53
CA VAL A 3 -3.63 -4.67 -3.54
C VAL A 3 -3.17 -4.93 -2.12
N LYS A 4 -3.29 -6.17 -1.64
CA LYS A 4 -2.66 -6.55 -0.36
C LYS A 4 -1.19 -6.85 -0.61
N TYR A 5 -0.28 -6.06 -0.01
CA TYR A 5 1.14 -6.37 0.00
C TYR A 5 1.50 -7.12 1.28
N THR A 6 2.28 -8.19 1.11
CA THR A 6 2.95 -8.87 2.19
C THR A 6 4.44 -8.80 1.86
N MET A 7 5.12 -7.81 2.42
CA MET A 7 6.57 -7.64 2.27
C MET A 7 7.29 -8.78 3.00
N THR A 8 7.89 -9.71 2.26
CA THR A 8 8.64 -10.85 2.81
C THR A 8 10.04 -10.46 3.32
N LYS A 9 10.55 -9.30 2.93
CA LYS A 9 11.80 -8.73 3.44
C LYS A 9 11.51 -7.31 3.89
N GLY A 10 11.73 -7.02 5.16
CA GLY A 10 11.52 -5.70 5.73
C GLY A 10 12.27 -4.65 4.91
N VAL A 11 11.52 -3.72 4.30
CA VAL A 11 12.11 -2.50 3.76
C VAL A 11 12.63 -1.72 4.97
N GLU A 12 13.95 -1.57 5.06
CA GLU A 12 14.57 -0.73 6.09
C GLU A 12 13.98 0.67 5.98
N GLY A 13 13.29 1.10 7.04
CA GLY A 13 12.64 2.41 7.12
C GLY A 13 11.10 2.39 7.17
N CYS A 14 10.46 1.24 6.97
CA CYS A 14 9.00 1.17 6.97
C CYS A 14 8.46 0.46 8.22
N PRO A 15 7.64 1.14 9.07
CA PRO A 15 7.12 0.52 10.28
C PRO A 15 6.18 -0.64 9.93
N PRO A 16 6.13 -1.71 10.76
CA PRO A 16 5.38 -2.93 10.46
C PRO A 16 3.88 -2.72 10.22
N THR A 17 3.30 -1.66 10.78
CA THR A 17 1.91 -1.25 10.55
C THR A 17 1.66 -0.68 9.15
N GLU A 18 2.69 -0.14 8.50
CA GLU A 18 2.65 0.44 7.14
C GLU A 18 3.13 -0.54 6.07
N CYS A 19 3.78 -1.66 6.45
CA CYS A 19 4.25 -2.74 5.54
C CYS A 19 3.24 -3.87 5.28
N ASP A 20 2.30 -4.08 6.20
CA ASP A 20 1.23 -5.07 6.05
C ASP A 20 -0.08 -4.31 5.90
N GLY A 21 -0.68 -4.31 4.72
CA GLY A 21 -1.82 -3.44 4.44
C GLY A 21 -2.43 -3.63 3.07
N VAL A 22 -3.54 -2.94 2.84
CA VAL A 22 -4.16 -2.82 1.52
C VAL A 22 -3.72 -1.50 0.90
N PHE A 23 -3.13 -1.54 -0.28
CA PHE A 23 -2.53 -0.40 -0.93
C PHE A 23 -3.23 -0.13 -2.24
N ARG A 24 -3.38 1.14 -2.61
CA ARG A 24 -3.83 1.54 -3.94
C ARG A 24 -2.62 1.90 -4.79
N LEU A 25 -2.66 1.52 -6.06
CA LEU A 25 -1.72 2.06 -7.03
C LEU A 25 -2.03 3.56 -7.18
N VAL A 26 -1.04 4.40 -6.91
CA VAL A 26 -1.14 5.86 -7.05
C VAL A 26 -0.66 6.26 -8.44
N SER A 27 0.48 5.72 -8.88
CA SER A 27 1.04 5.95 -10.21
C SER A 27 1.91 4.78 -10.65
N PHE A 28 2.10 4.65 -11.95
CA PHE A 28 3.04 3.71 -12.55
C PHE A 28 3.87 4.45 -13.60
N ASP A 29 5.18 4.44 -13.42
CA ASP A 29 6.15 4.99 -14.37
C ASP A 29 6.62 3.88 -15.31
N THR A 30 6.21 3.97 -16.58
CA THR A 30 6.59 3.03 -17.64
C THR A 30 8.05 3.17 -18.08
N GLY A 31 8.67 4.34 -17.90
CA GLY A 31 10.07 4.55 -18.27
C GLY A 31 11.02 3.85 -17.31
N ASN A 32 10.71 3.92 -16.01
CA ASN A 32 11.52 3.32 -14.95
C ASN A 32 10.99 1.96 -14.46
N ASN A 33 9.83 1.52 -14.95
CA ASN A 33 9.10 0.34 -14.45
C ASN A 33 8.89 0.38 -12.93
N VAL A 34 8.55 1.55 -12.39
CA VAL A 34 8.32 1.74 -10.94
C VAL A 34 6.85 1.96 -10.67
N CYS A 35 6.31 1.23 -9.71
CA CYS A 35 4.98 1.43 -9.16
C CYS A 35 5.06 2.22 -7.86
N THR A 36 4.26 3.29 -7.76
CA THR A 36 4.06 4.05 -6.52
C THR A 36 2.74 3.67 -5.89
N TRP A 37 2.79 3.26 -4.64
CA TRP A 37 1.65 2.80 -3.85
C TRP A 37 1.32 3.78 -2.74
N GLY A 38 0.06 3.86 -2.36
CA GLY A 38 -0.38 4.57 -1.15
C GLY A 38 -1.33 3.70 -0.36
N LEU A 39 -1.54 4.00 0.92
CA LEU A 39 -2.52 3.28 1.72
C LEU A 39 -3.93 3.46 1.14
N ALA A 40 -4.64 2.34 0.98
CA ALA A 40 -6.05 2.36 0.64
C ALA A 40 -6.89 2.78 1.85
N ASP A 41 -8.00 3.45 1.62
CA ASP A 41 -8.96 3.79 2.66
C ASP A 41 -9.88 2.59 3.00
N ALA A 42 -9.27 1.42 3.19
CA ALA A 42 -9.93 0.16 3.45
C ALA A 42 -10.11 -0.06 4.96
N ARG A 43 -11.20 -0.73 5.34
CA ARG A 43 -11.52 -1.06 6.74
C ARG A 43 -10.35 -1.72 7.48
N VAL A 44 -9.66 -2.66 6.82
CA VAL A 44 -8.48 -3.36 7.38
C VAL A 44 -7.32 -2.43 7.72
N ASN A 45 -7.14 -1.32 6.98
CA ASN A 45 -6.11 -0.33 7.30
C ASN A 45 -6.59 0.63 8.40
N ARG A 46 -7.87 1.01 8.40
CA ARG A 46 -8.48 1.85 9.44
C ARG A 46 -8.48 1.16 10.80
N GLU A 47 -8.82 -0.13 10.84
CA GLU A 47 -8.87 -0.92 12.08
C GLU A 47 -7.50 -1.00 12.76
N LYS A 48 -6.40 -0.96 12.01
CA LYS A 48 -5.03 -0.85 12.56
C LYS A 48 -4.77 0.48 13.27
N ALA A 49 -5.47 1.56 12.89
CA ALA A 49 -5.41 2.87 13.56
C ALA A 49 -6.48 3.03 14.67
N GLY A 50 -7.37 2.05 14.83
CA GLY A 50 -8.51 2.05 15.75
C GLY A 50 -9.86 2.00 15.02
N LYS A 51 -10.82 1.21 15.53
CA LYS A 51 -12.14 1.03 14.91
C LYS A 51 -12.81 2.38 14.58
N GLY A 52 -13.18 2.54 13.31
CA GLY A 52 -13.92 3.71 12.81
C GLY A 52 -13.08 4.97 12.62
N ARG A 53 -11.77 4.97 12.94
CA ARG A 53 -10.93 6.14 12.70
C ARG A 53 -10.57 6.24 11.22
N PRO A 54 -10.72 7.42 10.60
CA PRO A 54 -10.19 7.66 9.26
C PRO A 54 -8.66 7.59 9.28
N LEU A 55 -8.05 7.39 8.11
CA LEU A 55 -6.60 7.47 7.98
C LEU A 55 -6.09 8.86 8.39
N SER A 56 -4.98 8.90 9.14
CA SER A 56 -4.30 10.15 9.48
C SER A 56 -3.69 10.82 8.24
N LYS A 57 -3.37 12.11 8.34
CA LYS A 57 -2.71 12.86 7.25
C LYS A 57 -1.42 12.16 6.80
N LYS A 58 -0.59 11.74 7.76
CA LYS A 58 0.65 10.98 7.49
C LYS A 58 0.37 9.70 6.70
N GLN A 59 -0.65 8.93 7.09
CA GLN A 59 -1.01 7.70 6.38
C GLN A 59 -1.54 7.95 4.96
N LYS A 60 -2.29 9.05 4.76
CA LYS A 60 -2.79 9.44 3.44
C LYS A 60 -1.68 9.88 2.49
N GLU A 61 -0.64 10.53 3.03
CA GLU A 61 0.52 11.03 2.29
C GLU A 61 1.59 9.95 2.09
N TRP A 62 1.58 8.88 2.89
CA TRP A 62 2.56 7.80 2.80
C TRP A 62 2.60 7.17 1.40
N ARG A 63 3.82 6.92 0.91
CA ARG A 63 4.09 6.30 -0.39
C ARG A 63 5.13 5.19 -0.25
N LEU A 64 4.98 4.18 -1.10
CA LEU A 64 5.97 3.12 -1.30
C LEU A 64 6.22 2.95 -2.79
N ASP A 65 7.48 3.00 -3.18
CA ASP A 65 7.90 2.71 -4.54
C ASP A 65 8.45 1.29 -4.61
N THR A 66 8.01 0.54 -5.62
CA THR A 66 8.50 -0.82 -5.90
C THR A 66 8.75 -0.98 -7.39
N PRO A 67 9.87 -1.59 -7.80
CA PRO A 67 10.04 -2.04 -9.18
C PRO A 67 8.94 -3.05 -9.56
N LEU A 68 8.43 -2.96 -10.79
CA LEU A 68 7.32 -3.80 -11.27
C LEU A 68 7.69 -5.30 -11.25
N ASP A 69 8.93 -5.63 -11.58
CA ASP A 69 9.47 -6.99 -11.63
C ASP A 69 9.59 -7.65 -10.24
N THR A 70 9.59 -6.87 -9.16
CA THR A 70 9.57 -7.39 -7.79
C THR A 70 8.17 -7.80 -7.30
N LEU A 71 7.12 -7.49 -8.07
CA LEU A 71 5.75 -7.83 -7.72
C LEU A 71 5.46 -9.31 -7.98
N ILE A 72 5.40 -10.11 -6.91
CA ILE A 72 5.15 -11.55 -7.01
C ILE A 72 3.64 -11.86 -7.08
N MET A 73 2.82 -11.15 -6.31
CA MET A 73 1.37 -11.38 -6.24
C MET A 73 0.63 -10.06 -6.03
N VAL A 74 -0.28 -9.76 -6.95
CA VAL A 74 -1.13 -8.58 -6.91
C VAL A 74 -2.59 -9.05 -6.86
N ARG A 75 -3.28 -8.82 -5.73
CA ARG A 75 -4.70 -9.13 -5.59
C ARG A 75 -5.52 -7.88 -5.79
N LEU A 76 -6.21 -7.78 -6.92
CA LEU A 76 -6.97 -6.60 -7.28
C LEU A 76 -8.34 -6.57 -6.58
N HIS A 77 -8.57 -5.53 -5.79
CA HIS A 77 -9.88 -5.19 -5.25
C HIS A 77 -10.51 -4.08 -6.08
N SER A 78 -11.67 -4.38 -6.65
CA SER A 78 -12.56 -3.39 -7.27
C SER A 78 -13.55 -2.86 -6.24
N GLU A 79 -13.84 -1.58 -6.28
CA GLU A 79 -14.97 -0.99 -5.55
C GLU A 79 -16.19 -1.05 -6.48
N PHE A 80 -16.85 -2.20 -6.53
CA PHE A 80 -18.19 -2.36 -7.10
C PHE A 80 -19.14 -2.78 -5.99
#